data_AF-A0A166WSM2-F1
#
_entry.id   AF-A0A166WSM2-F1
#
_cell.length_a   1.000
_cell.length_b   1.000
_cell.length_c   1.000
_cell.angle_alpha   90.00
_cell.angle_beta   90.00
_cell.angle_gamma   90.00
#
_symmetry.space_group_name_H-M   'P 1'
#
loop_
_entity.id
_entity.type
_entity.pdbx_description
1 polymer ?
#
loop_
_entity_poly.entity_id
_entity_poly.type
_entity_poly.pdbx_seq_one_letter_code
_entity_poly.pdbx_strand_id
1 'polypeptide(L)'
;MIVLAFSFVSQAYAIGVESAKVLTIQTYTNGTVAVTTDKQHFGPSSCNSKAKYIVPATDKGLANTLSVLLTAKVASMPVTIYLHDSVCSSGYPMITSIIIE
;
A
#
# COMPACT_ATOMS: atom_id res chain seq x y z
N MET A 1 -38.67 21.44 -17.35
CA MET A 1 -38.07 20.78 -16.17
C MET A 1 -36.76 20.16 -16.64
N ILE A 2 -35.63 20.83 -16.40
CA ILE A 2 -34.30 20.36 -16.84
C ILE A 2 -33.71 19.56 -15.69
N VAL A 3 -33.56 18.25 -15.87
CA VAL A 3 -32.88 17.36 -14.93
C VAL A 3 -31.39 17.43 -15.24
N LEU A 4 -30.64 18.20 -14.45
CA LEU A 4 -29.17 18.21 -14.48
C LEU A 4 -28.67 16.99 -13.73
N ALA A 5 -28.32 15.92 -14.45
CA ALA A 5 -27.61 14.78 -13.89
C ALA A 5 -26.16 15.19 -13.62
N PHE A 6 -25.82 15.42 -12.35
CA PHE A 6 -24.43 15.56 -11.91
C PHE A 6 -23.78 14.18 -11.89
N SER A 7 -23.08 13.85 -12.97
CA SER A 7 -22.18 12.70 -13.01
C SER A 7 -20.95 13.02 -12.16
N PHE A 8 -20.97 12.64 -10.88
CA PHE A 8 -19.77 12.67 -10.03
C PHE A 8 -18.79 11.60 -10.53
N VAL A 9 -17.79 12.02 -11.29
CA VAL A 9 -16.64 11.15 -11.60
C VAL A 9 -15.78 11.11 -10.34
N SER A 10 -15.95 10.05 -9.55
CA SER A 10 -15.05 9.73 -8.44
C SER A 10 -13.68 9.40 -9.02
N GLN A 11 -12.76 10.37 -9.05
CA GLN A 11 -11.34 10.09 -9.25
C GLN A 11 -10.86 9.33 -8.02
N ALA A 12 -10.68 8.01 -8.15
CA ALA A 12 -10.07 7.19 -7.13
C ALA A 12 -8.58 7.55 -7.05
N TYR A 13 -8.25 8.55 -6.24
CA TYR A 13 -6.87 8.87 -5.93
C TYR A 13 -6.33 7.76 -5.04
N ALA A 14 -5.44 6.92 -5.58
CA ALA A 14 -4.68 5.97 -4.78
C ALA A 14 -3.91 6.75 -3.70
N ILE A 15 -4.01 6.33 -2.44
CA ILE A 15 -3.30 6.99 -1.34
C ILE A 15 -1.82 6.59 -1.46
N GLY A 16 -0.98 7.55 -1.82
CA GLY A 16 0.47 7.37 -1.94
C GLY A 16 1.20 7.75 -0.65
N VAL A 17 2.16 6.90 -0.25
CA VAL A 17 3.15 7.20 0.79
C VAL A 17 4.46 7.52 0.08
N GLU A 18 4.70 8.79 -0.20
CA GLU A 18 5.82 9.25 -1.03
C GLU A 18 7.13 9.32 -0.27
N SER A 19 8.23 8.96 -0.93
CA SER A 19 9.61 9.03 -0.44
C SER A 19 9.78 8.48 0.98
N ALA A 20 9.33 7.24 1.18
CA ALA A 20 9.37 6.53 2.46
C ALA A 20 10.51 5.52 2.49
N LYS A 21 11.18 5.39 3.63
CA LYS A 21 12.20 4.35 3.85
C LYS A 21 11.55 3.08 4.39
N VAL A 22 11.84 1.94 3.75
CA VAL A 22 11.40 0.62 4.25
C VAL A 22 12.22 0.24 5.49
N LEU A 23 11.56 0.12 6.64
CA LEU A 23 12.20 -0.23 7.92
C LEU A 23 12.18 -1.76 8.12
N THR A 24 11.01 -2.37 8.02
CA THR A 24 10.85 -3.82 8.22
C THR A 24 10.03 -4.44 7.10
N ILE A 25 10.37 -5.70 6.80
CA ILE A 25 9.63 -6.57 5.89
C ILE A 25 9.47 -7.87 6.66
N GLN A 26 8.24 -8.31 6.87
CA GLN A 26 7.89 -9.51 7.61
C GLN A 26 7.06 -10.42 6.70
N THR A 27 7.53 -11.64 6.47
CA THR A 27 6.79 -12.65 5.72
C THR A 27 6.16 -13.64 6.69
N TYR A 28 4.85 -13.83 6.59
CA TYR A 28 4.10 -14.78 7.41
C TYR A 28 3.99 -16.13 6.72
N THR A 29 3.75 -17.19 7.50
CA THR A 29 3.65 -18.58 7.00
C THR A 29 2.51 -18.80 6.01
N ASN A 30 1.48 -17.94 6.03
CA ASN A 30 0.39 -17.97 5.06
C ASN A 30 0.74 -17.25 3.73
N GLY A 31 1.98 -16.82 3.54
CA GLY A 31 2.45 -16.11 2.35
C GLY A 31 2.19 -14.60 2.34
N THR A 32 1.55 -14.05 3.37
CA THR A 32 1.32 -12.60 3.47
C THR A 32 2.62 -11.88 3.81
N VAL A 33 2.83 -10.70 3.23
CA VAL A 33 3.95 -9.82 3.54
C VAL A 33 3.44 -8.56 4.24
N ALA A 34 4.05 -8.21 5.36
CA ALA A 34 3.87 -6.92 6.02
C ALA A 34 5.11 -6.05 5.88
N VAL A 35 4.88 -4.75 5.71
CA VAL A 35 5.90 -3.73 5.54
C VAL A 35 5.67 -2.61 6.54
N THR A 36 6.72 -2.11 7.15
CA THR A 36 6.69 -0.84 7.90
C THR A 36 7.66 0.16 7.29
N THR A 37 7.28 1.44 7.34
CA THR A 37 8.11 2.55 6.86
C THR A 37 8.33 3.60 7.94
N ASP A 38 9.27 4.51 7.71
CA ASP A 38 9.46 5.70 8.54
C ASP A 38 8.30 6.72 8.43
N LYS A 39 7.58 6.69 7.30
CA LYS A 39 6.32 7.41 7.07
C LYS A 39 5.11 6.48 7.25
N GLN A 40 5.04 5.83 8.40
CA GLN A 40 3.84 5.11 8.82
C GLN A 40 2.68 6.11 9.03
N HIS A 41 1.42 5.67 9.14
CA HIS A 41 0.19 6.50 9.37
C HIS A 41 -0.65 6.91 8.16
N PHE A 42 -0.23 6.59 6.93
CA PHE A 42 -1.07 6.79 5.74
C PHE A 42 -1.96 5.58 5.48
N GLY A 43 -3.06 5.78 4.75
CA GLY A 43 -3.99 4.72 4.37
C GLY A 43 -5.46 5.07 4.66
N PRO A 44 -6.39 4.25 4.15
CA PRO A 44 -7.80 4.59 4.18
C PRO A 44 -8.36 4.55 5.61
N SER A 45 -9.38 5.39 5.85
CA SER A 45 -10.05 5.46 7.15
C SER A 45 -10.82 4.19 7.51
N SER A 46 -11.14 3.36 6.51
CA SER A 46 -11.77 2.05 6.70
C SER A 46 -10.86 1.02 7.40
N CYS A 47 -9.55 1.24 7.42
CA CYS A 47 -8.63 0.30 8.08
C CYS A 47 -8.44 0.64 9.56
N ASN A 48 -8.66 -0.38 10.42
CA ASN A 48 -8.54 -0.29 11.87
C ASN A 48 -7.15 0.14 12.35
N SER A 49 -6.09 -0.19 11.60
CA SER A 49 -4.72 0.15 11.98
C SER A 49 -3.89 0.52 10.77
N LYS A 50 -3.05 1.55 10.92
CA LYS A 50 -2.08 1.99 9.91
C LYS A 50 -0.66 1.74 10.37
N ALA A 51 -0.45 0.79 11.29
CA ALA A 51 0.87 0.48 11.86
C ALA A 51 1.79 -0.32 10.92
N LYS A 52 1.21 -0.93 9.87
CA LYS A 52 1.92 -1.65 8.80
C LYS A 52 1.06 -1.65 7.54
N TYR A 53 1.70 -1.92 6.41
CA TYR A 53 1.06 -2.11 5.10
C TYR A 53 1.19 -3.57 4.67
N ILE A 54 0.18 -4.10 3.98
CA ILE A 54 0.07 -5.52 3.70
C ILE A 54 0.01 -5.81 2.20
N VAL A 55 0.79 -6.80 1.76
CA VAL A 55 0.61 -7.49 0.48
C VAL A 55 0.04 -8.89 0.80
N PRO A 56 -1.24 -9.16 0.52
CA PRO A 56 -1.84 -10.46 0.83
C PRO A 56 -1.27 -11.56 -0.07
N ALA A 57 -1.23 -12.79 0.43
CA ALA A 57 -0.71 -13.96 -0.30
C ALA A 57 -1.44 -14.24 -1.64
N THR A 58 -2.68 -13.76 -1.76
CA THR A 58 -3.52 -13.87 -2.96
C THR A 58 -3.17 -12.84 -4.04
N ASP A 59 -2.31 -11.87 -3.74
CA ASP A 59 -1.90 -10.84 -4.70
C ASP A 59 -1.00 -11.44 -5.79
N LYS A 60 -1.41 -11.29 -7.05
CA LYS A 60 -0.67 -11.84 -8.20
C LYS A 60 0.71 -11.19 -8.39
N GLY A 61 0.90 -9.97 -7.89
CA GLY A 61 2.14 -9.21 -7.96
C GLY A 61 3.05 -9.39 -6.74
N LEU A 62 2.70 -10.25 -5.78
CA LEU A 62 3.42 -10.35 -4.50
C LEU A 62 4.93 -10.55 -4.66
N ALA A 63 5.36 -11.47 -5.53
CA ALA A 63 6.79 -11.76 -5.72
C ALA A 63 7.56 -10.54 -6.26
N ASN A 64 6.98 -9.81 -7.21
CA ASN A 64 7.56 -8.59 -7.75
C ASN A 64 7.62 -7.50 -6.67
N THR A 65 6.50 -7.26 -5.98
CA THR A 65 6.42 -6.26 -4.89
C THR A 65 7.42 -6.56 -3.79
N LEU A 66 7.55 -7.82 -3.37
CA LEU A 66 8.53 -8.26 -2.38
C LEU A 66 9.98 -8.06 -2.87
N SER A 67 10.26 -8.36 -4.14
CA SER A 67 11.59 -8.15 -4.73
C SER A 67 11.97 -6.66 -4.73
N VAL A 68 11.02 -5.79 -5.10
CA VAL A 68 11.20 -4.33 -5.08
C VAL A 68 11.44 -3.83 -3.66
N LEU A 69 10.64 -4.26 -2.68
CA LEU A 69 10.79 -3.91 -1.27
C LEU A 69 12.15 -4.33 -0.70
N LEU A 70 12.57 -5.56 -0.98
CA LEU A 70 13.87 -6.07 -0.54
C LEU A 70 15.02 -5.28 -1.16
N THR A 71 14.94 -5.00 -2.46
CA THR A 71 15.93 -4.19 -3.18
C THR A 71 16.04 -2.79 -2.56
N ALA A 72 14.92 -2.11 -2.38
CA ALA A 72 14.86 -0.79 -1.77
C ALA A 72 15.44 -0.78 -0.35
N LYS A 73 15.07 -1.77 0.48
CA LYS A 73 15.57 -1.88 1.86
C LYS A 73 17.08 -2.09 1.91
N VAL A 74 17.61 -3.03 1.11
CA VAL A 74 19.04 -3.37 1.09
C VAL A 74 19.86 -2.20 0.55
N ALA A 75 19.38 -1.53 -0.51
CA ALA A 75 20.04 -0.37 -1.10
C ALA A 75 19.79 0.93 -0.32
N SER A 76 18.96 0.89 0.73
CA SER A 76 18.50 2.08 1.48
C SER A 76 17.89 3.17 0.58
N MET A 77 17.21 2.77 -0.49
CA MET A 77 16.54 3.68 -1.42
C MET A 77 15.14 4.03 -0.91
N PRO A 78 14.70 5.30 -1.03
CA PRO A 78 13.32 5.66 -0.75
C PRO A 78 12.38 5.01 -1.76
N VAL A 79 11.14 4.78 -1.32
CA VAL A 79 10.07 4.23 -2.14
C VAL A 79 8.82 5.06 -2.03
N THR A 80 8.06 5.10 -3.12
CA THR A 80 6.64 5.49 -3.08
C THR A 80 5.78 4.23 -2.98
N ILE A 81 4.96 4.14 -1.94
CA ILE A 81 4.03 3.02 -1.72
C ILE A 81 2.62 3.48 -2.04
N TYR A 82 1.96 2.86 -3.01
CA TYR A 82 0.55 3.10 -3.28
C TYR A 82 -0.31 2.12 -2.50
N LEU A 83 -1.34 2.64 -1.85
CA LEU A 83 -2.29 1.90 -1.05
C LEU A 83 -3.66 1.87 -1.74
N HIS A 84 -4.41 0.81 -1.48
CA HIS A 84 -5.81 0.75 -1.86
C HIS A 84 -6.59 1.81 -1.08
N ASP A 85 -7.54 2.45 -1.75
CA ASP A 85 -8.39 3.53 -1.23
C ASP A 85 -9.39 3.12 -0.14
N SER A 86 -9.64 1.81 0.02
CA SER A 86 -10.74 1.29 0.84
C SER A 86 -10.51 -0.13 1.34
N VAL A 87 -9.69 -0.92 0.63
CA VAL A 87 -9.45 -2.32 0.97
C VAL A 87 -8.39 -2.46 2.05
N CYS A 88 -8.74 -3.25 3.06
CA CYS A 88 -7.87 -3.59 4.18
C CYS A 88 -7.64 -5.10 4.21
N SER A 89 -6.42 -5.53 4.48
CA SER A 89 -6.09 -6.92 4.76
C SER A 89 -5.83 -7.09 6.25
N SER A 90 -6.64 -7.91 6.93
CA SER A 90 -6.57 -8.12 8.38
C SER A 90 -6.61 -6.82 9.20
N GLY A 91 -7.35 -5.81 8.71
CA GLY A 91 -7.49 -4.50 9.35
C GLY A 91 -6.38 -3.47 9.04
N TYR A 92 -5.43 -3.79 8.15
CA TYR A 92 -4.33 -2.92 7.74
C TYR A 92 -4.45 -2.52 6.25
N PRO A 93 -3.92 -1.35 5.83
CA PRO A 93 -3.94 -0.92 4.44
C PRO A 93 -3.28 -1.93 3.51
N MET A 94 -3.96 -2.25 2.41
CA MET A 94 -3.42 -3.09 1.36
C MET A 94 -2.57 -2.27 0.39
N ILE A 95 -1.37 -2.77 0.07
CA ILE A 95 -0.50 -2.19 -0.96
C ILE A 95 -1.04 -2.58 -2.33
N THR A 96 -1.10 -1.63 -3.26
CA THR A 96 -1.45 -1.87 -4.67
C THR A 96 -0.19 -1.92 -5.54
N SER A 97 0.78 -1.05 -5.31
CA SER A 97 2.04 -1.02 -6.03
C SER A 97 3.13 -0.28 -5.25
N ILE A 98 4.38 -0.48 -5.64
CA ILE A 98 5.56 0.16 -5.05
C ILE A 98 6.51 0.58 -6.16
N ILE A 99 7.07 1.77 -6.04
CA ILE A 99 8.07 2.33 -6.96
C ILE A 99 9.31 2.72 -6.15
N ILE A 100 10.50 2.36 -6.65
CA ILE A 100 11.78 2.85 -6.13
C ILE A 100 12.06 4.21 -6.75
N GLU A 101 12.50 5.15 -5.92
CA GLU A 101 12.95 6.48 -6.33
C GLU A 101 14.43 6.51 -6.72
#